data_AF-A0A8T3KP66-F1
#
_entry.id   AF-A0A8T3KP66-F1
#
_cell.length_a   1.000
_cell.length_b   1.000
_cell.length_c   1.000
_cell.angle_alpha   90.00
_cell.angle_beta   90.00
_cell.angle_gamma   90.00
#
_symmetry.space_group_name_H-M   'P 1'
#
loop_
_entity.id
_entity.type
_entity.pdbx_description
1 polymer ?
#
loop_
_entity_poly.entity_id
_entity_poly.type
_entity_poly.pdbx_seq_one_letter_code
_entity_poly.pdbx_strand_id
1 'polypeptide(L)'
;MRKLGLIFMVFFVLLLPGCGDKGQSQPVKEPLSYDLQANQKPATVPKERITVSSLLNEFNDWEGKKDQNQAIYTLNLSNNTYILTINPQTNSREIKWAEMVYIKPIKSGATITTDEIKPLKKLASAISPYWGENTKWMDSITSGKIPYEESADNWKLKADYYYYQGKKEGLSLTISTLITVTQPSTTYQPSTPVVPVTPSASKEDKTNAWIFAQDAVKSALKAPSTAKFPWYDESYITPLSDGRFLVKAYVDAENSFGAKIRTNFSVKIRIKGEYDYTYSELVIH
;
A
#
# COMPACT_ATOMS: atom_id res chain seq x y z
N MET A 1 -82.68 4.53 24.76
CA MET A 1 -82.44 3.08 24.56
C MET A 1 -81.41 2.91 23.44
N ARG A 2 -80.65 1.82 23.51
CA ARG A 2 -79.39 1.49 22.84
C ARG A 2 -79.41 1.41 21.29
N LYS A 3 -78.20 1.62 20.71
CA LYS A 3 -77.62 1.06 19.45
C LYS A 3 -78.07 1.72 18.13
N LEU A 4 -77.28 1.80 17.04
CA LEU A 4 -76.00 1.21 16.58
C LEU A 4 -75.48 2.10 15.42
N GLY A 5 -74.18 2.42 15.29
CA GLY A 5 -73.22 1.78 14.36
C GLY A 5 -73.26 2.40 12.93
N LEU A 6 -72.37 3.29 12.47
CA LEU A 6 -70.92 3.21 12.16
C LEU A 6 -70.64 3.00 10.64
N ILE A 7 -69.68 3.80 10.10
CA ILE A 7 -68.83 3.64 8.87
C ILE A 7 -69.47 3.98 7.50
N PHE A 8 -68.80 4.59 6.49
CA PHE A 8 -67.54 5.35 6.29
C PHE A 8 -67.49 5.74 4.78
N MET A 9 -67.05 6.97 4.44
CA MET A 9 -66.32 7.36 3.18
C MET A 9 -67.09 7.24 1.83
N VAL A 10 -67.01 8.10 0.80
CA VAL A 10 -65.85 8.58 0.02
C VAL A 10 -66.26 9.76 -0.94
N PHE A 11 -65.23 10.46 -1.49
CA PHE A 11 -65.11 11.28 -2.73
C PHE A 11 -65.78 12.68 -2.73
N PHE A 12 -65.28 13.77 -3.35
CA PHE A 12 -64.00 14.29 -3.88
C PHE A 12 -64.34 15.69 -4.49
N VAL A 13 -63.32 16.49 -4.83
CA VAL A 13 -63.31 17.62 -5.81
C VAL A 13 -63.30 19.08 -5.28
N LEU A 14 -62.05 19.59 -5.16
CA LEU A 14 -61.41 20.81 -5.73
C LEU A 14 -61.82 22.27 -5.38
N LEU A 15 -60.78 22.94 -4.84
CA LEU A 15 -60.12 24.23 -5.20
C LEU A 15 -60.77 25.60 -4.96
N LEU A 16 -60.01 26.43 -4.23
CA LEU A 16 -59.92 27.90 -4.37
C LEU A 16 -58.46 28.34 -4.14
N PRO A 17 -57.92 29.35 -4.84
CA PRO A 17 -56.75 30.08 -4.39
C PRO A 17 -57.14 31.46 -3.85
N GLY A 18 -56.48 31.86 -2.76
CA GLY A 18 -56.51 33.22 -2.23
C GLY A 18 -55.21 33.56 -1.51
N CYS A 19 -54.74 34.80 -1.73
CA CYS A 19 -53.84 35.68 -0.94
C CYS A 19 -52.88 36.44 -1.89
N GLY A 20 -52.64 37.75 -1.76
CA GLY A 20 -52.95 38.69 -0.69
C GLY A 20 -51.76 39.66 -0.49
N ASP A 21 -51.85 40.81 -1.16
CA ASP A 21 -51.23 42.15 -1.03
C ASP A 21 -49.80 42.43 -0.47
N LYS A 22 -49.15 43.44 -1.07
CA LYS A 22 -47.75 43.86 -0.90
C LYS A 22 -47.66 45.28 -0.29
N GLY A 23 -46.77 45.47 0.68
CA GLY A 23 -46.35 46.80 1.19
C GLY A 23 -44.85 47.07 0.96
N GLN A 24 -44.52 48.25 0.43
CA GLN A 24 -43.18 48.72 0.05
C GLN A 24 -42.42 49.43 1.19
N SER A 25 -41.08 49.42 1.13
CA SER A 25 -40.23 50.63 1.16
C SER A 25 -38.75 50.30 0.81
N GLN A 26 -38.14 51.11 -0.09
CA GLN A 26 -36.74 51.01 -0.56
C GLN A 26 -35.78 51.85 0.31
N PRO A 27 -34.44 51.78 0.09
CA PRO A 27 -33.86 52.74 -0.85
C PRO A 27 -32.80 52.16 -1.81
N VAL A 28 -32.66 52.86 -2.94
CA VAL A 28 -31.83 52.62 -4.14
C VAL A 28 -30.37 53.03 -3.94
N LYS A 29 -29.40 52.26 -4.46
CA LYS A 29 -28.15 52.74 -5.12
C LYS A 29 -27.71 51.77 -6.24
N GLU A 30 -27.18 52.37 -7.31
CA GLU A 30 -26.82 51.87 -8.65
C GLU A 30 -25.83 50.68 -8.76
N PRO A 31 -25.74 50.02 -9.94
CA PRO A 31 -24.95 48.81 -10.13
C PRO A 31 -23.47 49.12 -10.40
N LEU A 32 -22.59 48.65 -9.52
CA LEU A 32 -21.15 48.58 -9.80
C LEU A 32 -20.82 47.21 -10.41
N SER A 33 -20.56 47.27 -11.72
CA SER A 33 -19.74 46.36 -12.51
C SER A 33 -18.69 45.62 -11.67
N TYR A 34 -18.73 44.29 -11.67
CA TYR A 34 -17.60 43.47 -11.28
C TYR A 34 -17.10 42.72 -12.50
N ASP A 35 -15.89 43.12 -12.90
CA ASP A 35 -15.07 42.45 -13.89
C ASP A 35 -14.89 40.97 -13.57
N LEU A 36 -14.97 40.17 -14.63
CA LEU A 36 -14.42 38.83 -14.67
C LEU A 36 -12.90 38.92 -14.45
N GLN A 37 -12.41 38.38 -13.33
CA GLN A 37 -11.25 37.48 -13.24
C GLN A 37 -10.63 37.48 -11.83
N ALA A 38 -10.81 36.38 -11.11
CA ALA A 38 -9.76 35.80 -10.29
C ALA A 38 -10.06 34.31 -10.10
N ASN A 39 -9.33 33.47 -10.85
CA ASN A 39 -9.24 32.04 -10.63
C ASN A 39 -8.70 31.76 -9.23
N GLN A 40 -9.58 31.67 -8.23
CA GLN A 40 -9.24 30.97 -6.99
C GLN A 40 -9.48 29.49 -7.23
N LYS A 41 -8.40 28.79 -7.57
CA LYS A 41 -8.30 27.33 -7.43
C LYS A 41 -8.85 26.97 -6.04
N PRO A 42 -9.88 26.11 -5.94
CA PRO A 42 -10.37 25.68 -4.63
C PRO A 42 -9.19 25.14 -3.84
N ALA A 43 -9.00 25.63 -2.60
CA ALA A 43 -8.06 25.03 -1.68
C ALA A 43 -8.45 23.57 -1.50
N THR A 44 -7.65 22.65 -2.07
CA THR A 44 -7.79 21.22 -1.85
C THR A 44 -7.64 20.98 -0.35
N VAL A 45 -8.73 20.65 0.33
CA VAL A 45 -8.69 20.09 1.69
C VAL A 45 -7.70 18.93 1.63
N PRO A 46 -6.59 18.95 2.40
CA PRO A 46 -5.63 17.86 2.37
C PRO A 46 -6.37 16.58 2.74
N LYS A 47 -6.39 15.61 1.82
CA LYS A 47 -6.89 14.26 2.13
C LYS A 47 -6.10 13.76 3.33
N GLU A 48 -6.79 13.46 4.43
CA GLU A 48 -6.15 12.99 5.66
C GLU A 48 -5.34 11.73 5.32
N ARG A 49 -4.02 11.81 5.53
CA ARG A 49 -3.11 10.72 5.18
C ARG A 49 -3.28 9.60 6.20
N ILE A 50 -3.48 8.37 5.72
CA ILE A 50 -3.57 7.22 6.61
C ILE A 50 -2.24 6.98 7.33
N THR A 51 -2.33 6.72 8.63
CA THR A 51 -1.17 6.43 9.48
C THR A 51 -1.15 4.97 9.91
N VAL A 52 0.02 4.49 10.32
CA VAL A 52 0.18 3.18 10.95
C VAL A 52 -0.74 3.05 12.16
N SER A 53 -0.83 4.08 13.00
CA SER A 53 -1.69 4.07 14.20
C SER A 53 -3.17 3.94 13.83
N SER A 54 -3.63 4.62 12.78
CA SER A 54 -5.00 4.50 12.28
C SER A 54 -5.30 3.06 11.85
N LEU A 55 -4.37 2.43 11.13
CA LEU A 55 -4.54 1.05 10.68
C LEU A 55 -4.47 0.03 11.83
N LEU A 56 -3.55 0.21 12.79
CA LEU A 56 -3.49 -0.63 13.99
C LEU A 56 -4.77 -0.51 14.84
N ASN A 57 -5.38 0.67 14.90
CA ASN A 57 -6.65 0.87 15.59
C ASN A 57 -7.82 0.20 14.84
N GLU A 58 -7.84 0.28 13.51
CA GLU A 58 -8.84 -0.39 12.68
C GLU A 58 -8.82 -1.93 12.86
N PHE A 59 -7.63 -2.49 13.07
CA PHE A 59 -7.40 -3.92 13.31
C PHE A 59 -7.11 -4.22 14.79
N ASN A 60 -7.73 -3.47 15.71
CA ASN A 60 -7.46 -3.61 17.14
C ASN A 60 -7.87 -4.99 17.71
N ASP A 61 -8.84 -5.66 17.08
CA ASP A 61 -9.38 -6.97 17.41
C ASP A 61 -8.46 -8.14 16.99
N TRP A 62 -7.41 -7.86 16.21
CA TRP A 62 -6.45 -8.85 15.76
C TRP A 62 -5.33 -9.06 16.78
N GLU A 63 -4.83 -10.28 16.86
CA GLU A 63 -3.72 -10.65 17.76
C GLU A 63 -2.37 -10.20 17.16
N GLY A 64 -1.38 -9.85 17.98
CA GLY A 64 -0.03 -9.51 17.49
C GLY A 64 0.69 -8.43 18.31
N LYS A 65 1.99 -8.24 18.04
CA LYS A 65 2.80 -7.19 18.68
C LYS A 65 2.53 -5.84 18.02
N LYS A 66 2.08 -4.87 18.82
CA LYS A 66 1.63 -3.54 18.37
C LYS A 66 2.53 -2.41 18.89
N ASP A 67 3.77 -2.72 19.31
CA ASP A 67 4.67 -1.71 19.90
C ASP A 67 4.98 -0.61 18.88
N GLN A 68 4.86 0.66 19.28
CA GLN A 68 5.02 1.81 18.37
C GLN A 68 6.44 2.01 17.82
N ASN A 69 7.42 1.23 18.31
CA ASN A 69 8.81 1.27 17.86
C ASN A 69 9.18 0.08 16.96
N GLN A 70 8.18 -0.69 16.47
CA GLN A 70 8.45 -1.79 15.55
C GLN A 70 8.81 -1.27 14.15
N ALA A 71 9.81 -1.90 13.54
CA ALA A 71 10.16 -1.65 12.14
C ALA A 71 9.08 -2.17 11.18
N ILE A 72 8.38 -3.24 11.57
CA ILE A 72 7.27 -3.87 10.83
C ILE A 72 6.26 -4.39 11.85
N TYR A 73 4.97 -4.20 11.58
CA TYR A 73 3.89 -4.68 12.44
C TYR A 73 3.26 -5.91 11.81
N THR A 74 3.05 -6.98 12.58
CA THR A 74 2.37 -8.19 12.11
C THR A 74 1.22 -8.55 13.04
N LEU A 75 0.03 -8.61 12.48
CA LEU A 75 -1.22 -8.97 13.16
C LEU A 75 -1.79 -10.25 12.55
N ASN A 76 -2.47 -11.07 13.35
CA ASN A 76 -3.06 -12.32 12.93
C ASN A 76 -4.52 -12.42 13.37
N LEU A 77 -5.32 -13.15 12.60
CA LEU A 77 -6.71 -13.48 12.92
C LEU A 77 -7.00 -14.96 12.64
N SER A 78 -7.91 -15.54 13.43
CA SER A 78 -8.45 -16.89 13.22
C SER A 78 -7.35 -17.95 13.11
N ASN A 79 -6.51 -18.07 14.14
CA ASN A 79 -5.42 -19.06 14.18
C ASN A 79 -4.48 -18.96 12.95
N ASN A 80 -4.03 -17.74 12.64
CA ASN A 80 -3.17 -17.41 11.49
C ASN A 80 -3.79 -17.68 10.10
N THR A 81 -5.11 -17.82 10.02
CA THR A 81 -5.80 -17.85 8.71
C THR A 81 -5.59 -16.54 7.96
N TYR A 82 -5.47 -15.43 8.68
CA TYR A 82 -5.08 -14.14 8.10
C TYR A 82 -3.86 -13.59 8.81
N ILE A 83 -2.93 -13.04 8.03
CA ILE A 83 -1.72 -12.38 8.50
C ILE A 83 -1.67 -11.01 7.83
N LEU A 84 -1.72 -9.94 8.61
CA LEU A 84 -1.57 -8.56 8.17
C LEU A 84 -0.19 -8.05 8.55
N THR A 85 0.60 -7.65 7.56
CA THR A 85 1.90 -7.00 7.73
C THR A 85 1.80 -5.53 7.32
N ILE A 86 2.23 -4.61 8.18
CA ILE A 86 2.22 -3.16 7.93
C ILE A 86 3.65 -2.65 8.02
N ASN A 87 4.11 -1.99 6.95
CA ASN A 87 5.43 -1.38 6.88
C ASN A 87 5.31 0.16 6.88
N PRO A 88 5.83 0.85 7.91
CA PRO A 88 5.89 2.30 7.93
C PRO A 88 6.81 2.87 6.84
N GLN A 89 6.55 4.10 6.44
CA GLN A 89 7.54 4.90 5.72
C GLN A 89 8.65 5.35 6.68
N THR A 90 9.90 5.31 6.21
CA THR A 90 11.08 5.70 7.00
C THR A 90 10.90 7.10 7.58
N ASN A 91 11.14 7.25 8.89
CA ASN A 91 11.03 8.52 9.62
C ASN A 91 9.63 9.17 9.58
N SER A 92 8.58 8.42 9.24
CA SER A 92 7.20 8.89 9.20
C SER A 92 6.26 7.95 9.95
N ARG A 93 5.07 8.45 10.31
CA ARG A 93 3.95 7.64 10.82
C ARG A 93 3.06 7.14 9.68
N GLU A 94 3.35 7.51 8.44
CA GLU A 94 2.63 7.10 7.24
C GLU A 94 2.95 5.64 6.88
N ILE A 95 2.00 5.00 6.20
CA ILE A 95 2.16 3.63 5.72
C ILE A 95 2.87 3.67 4.37
N LYS A 96 3.90 2.84 4.20
CA LYS A 96 4.53 2.63 2.90
C LYS A 96 3.86 1.51 2.13
N TRP A 97 3.64 0.39 2.81
CA TRP A 97 2.83 -0.70 2.28
C TRP A 97 2.19 -1.51 3.40
N ALA A 98 1.09 -2.17 3.08
CA ALA A 98 0.47 -3.19 3.90
C ALA A 98 0.15 -4.42 3.03
N GLU A 99 0.38 -5.61 3.58
CA GLU A 99 0.05 -6.89 2.94
C GLU A 99 -0.85 -7.67 3.87
N MET A 100 -1.94 -8.22 3.33
CA MET A 100 -2.71 -9.24 4.01
C MET A 100 -2.62 -10.56 3.25
N VAL A 101 -2.09 -11.57 3.92
CA VAL A 101 -2.09 -12.95 3.44
C VAL A 101 -3.30 -13.67 4.04
N TYR A 102 -4.12 -14.25 3.17
CA TYR A 102 -5.19 -15.17 3.54
C TYR A 102 -4.75 -16.60 3.21
N ILE A 103 -4.67 -17.46 4.23
CA ILE A 103 -4.15 -18.82 4.12
C ILE A 103 -5.32 -19.80 4.05
N LYS A 104 -5.49 -20.41 2.87
CA LYS A 104 -6.41 -21.50 2.60
C LYS A 104 -5.85 -22.28 1.42
N PRO A 105 -5.45 -23.55 1.57
CA PRO A 105 -4.96 -24.36 0.46
C PRO A 105 -5.96 -24.38 -0.71
N ILE A 106 -5.57 -23.83 -1.86
CA ILE A 106 -6.45 -23.70 -3.02
C ILE A 106 -6.25 -24.90 -3.92
N LYS A 107 -7.16 -25.88 -3.80
CA LYS A 107 -7.21 -27.05 -4.68
C LYS A 107 -7.91 -26.70 -6.01
N SER A 108 -7.75 -27.55 -7.02
CA SER A 108 -8.48 -27.41 -8.29
C SER A 108 -10.00 -27.35 -8.02
N GLY A 109 -10.68 -26.36 -8.60
CA GLY A 109 -12.11 -26.13 -8.40
C GLY A 109 -12.50 -25.47 -7.07
N ALA A 110 -11.56 -25.19 -6.17
CA ALA A 110 -11.85 -24.45 -4.95
C ALA A 110 -12.17 -22.99 -5.29
N THR A 111 -13.31 -22.50 -4.81
CA THR A 111 -13.73 -21.11 -4.94
C THR A 111 -13.36 -20.32 -3.68
N ILE A 112 -13.04 -19.06 -3.88
CA ILE A 112 -12.89 -18.07 -2.82
C ILE A 112 -14.18 -17.26 -2.79
N THR A 113 -14.81 -17.19 -1.63
CA THR A 113 -16.07 -16.50 -1.43
C THR A 113 -15.86 -15.05 -0.99
N THR A 114 -16.88 -14.21 -1.19
CA THR A 114 -16.87 -12.82 -0.71
C THR A 114 -16.70 -12.73 0.80
N ASP A 115 -17.25 -13.69 1.55
CA ASP A 115 -17.12 -13.75 3.01
C ASP A 115 -15.68 -13.98 3.46
N GLU A 116 -14.94 -14.83 2.75
CA GLU A 116 -13.52 -15.13 3.03
C GLU A 116 -12.60 -13.93 2.77
N ILE A 117 -12.99 -13.03 1.86
CA ILE A 117 -12.19 -11.83 1.55
C ILE A 117 -12.69 -10.57 2.27
N LYS A 118 -13.61 -10.70 3.24
CA LYS A 118 -14.03 -9.56 4.09
C LYS A 118 -12.85 -8.88 4.80
N PRO A 119 -11.89 -9.59 5.42
CA PRO A 119 -10.70 -8.97 6.00
C PRO A 119 -9.86 -8.17 4.98
N LEU A 120 -9.68 -8.71 3.79
CA LEU A 120 -8.98 -8.06 2.68
C LEU A 120 -9.69 -6.76 2.29
N LYS A 121 -11.03 -6.79 2.22
CA LYS A 121 -11.84 -5.60 1.96
C LYS A 121 -11.69 -4.56 3.05
N LYS A 122 -11.70 -4.97 4.32
CA LYS A 122 -11.49 -4.07 5.46
C LYS A 122 -10.16 -3.32 5.33
N LEU A 123 -9.08 -4.02 4.95
CA LEU A 123 -7.77 -3.39 4.72
C LEU A 123 -7.83 -2.37 3.58
N ALA A 124 -8.40 -2.76 2.44
CA ALA A 124 -8.49 -1.90 1.27
C ALA A 124 -9.30 -0.62 1.56
N SER A 125 -10.45 -0.77 2.21
CA SER A 125 -11.30 0.34 2.67
C SER A 125 -10.60 1.25 3.67
N ALA A 126 -9.83 0.67 4.60
CA ALA A 126 -9.09 1.44 5.59
C ALA A 126 -8.06 2.34 4.92
N ILE A 127 -7.33 1.82 3.91
CA ILE A 127 -6.29 2.56 3.19
C ILE A 127 -6.89 3.65 2.30
N SER A 128 -7.98 3.37 1.58
CA SER A 128 -8.71 4.45 0.94
C SER A 128 -10.19 4.14 0.67
N PRO A 129 -11.04 5.19 0.72
CA PRO A 129 -12.45 5.08 0.36
C PRO A 129 -12.69 4.50 -1.03
N TYR A 130 -11.81 4.78 -2.00
CA TYR A 130 -11.94 4.30 -3.37
C TYR A 130 -12.10 2.78 -3.44
N TRP A 131 -11.26 2.03 -2.71
CA TRP A 131 -11.32 0.57 -2.73
C TRP A 131 -12.41 -0.01 -1.82
N GLY A 132 -12.98 0.81 -0.94
CA GLY A 132 -14.19 0.45 -0.19
C GLY A 132 -15.45 0.47 -1.06
N GLU A 133 -15.51 1.40 -2.01
CA GLU A 133 -16.61 1.57 -2.96
C GLU A 133 -16.42 0.74 -4.25
N ASN A 134 -15.21 0.74 -4.83
CA ASN A 134 -14.88 -0.03 -6.02
C ASN A 134 -14.45 -1.46 -5.66
N THR A 135 -15.32 -2.43 -5.94
CA THR A 135 -15.11 -3.85 -5.62
C THR A 135 -14.63 -4.71 -6.81
N LYS A 136 -14.21 -4.11 -7.94
CA LYS A 136 -13.74 -4.86 -9.12
C LYS A 136 -12.62 -5.86 -8.78
N TRP A 137 -11.71 -5.47 -7.90
CA TRP A 137 -10.64 -6.33 -7.42
C TRP A 137 -11.17 -7.58 -6.68
N MET A 138 -12.26 -7.45 -5.92
CA MET A 138 -12.93 -8.57 -5.24
C MET A 138 -13.58 -9.51 -6.25
N ASP A 139 -14.24 -8.96 -7.27
CA ASP A 139 -14.86 -9.74 -8.35
C ASP A 139 -13.78 -10.53 -9.13
N SER A 140 -12.61 -9.94 -9.33
CA SER A 140 -11.46 -10.60 -9.93
C SER A 140 -10.99 -11.80 -9.10
N ILE A 141 -10.92 -11.65 -7.78
CA ILE A 141 -10.55 -12.74 -6.85
C ILE A 141 -11.60 -13.85 -6.86
N THR A 142 -12.88 -13.51 -6.69
CA THR A 142 -13.96 -14.52 -6.58
C THR A 142 -14.22 -15.25 -7.89
N SER A 143 -13.95 -14.61 -9.03
CA SER A 143 -13.99 -15.25 -10.35
C SER A 143 -12.70 -15.98 -10.75
N GLY A 144 -11.68 -15.98 -9.87
CA GLY A 144 -10.39 -16.63 -10.13
C GLY A 144 -9.52 -15.93 -11.18
N LYS A 145 -9.87 -14.70 -11.57
CA LYS A 145 -9.11 -13.86 -12.51
C LYS A 145 -8.01 -13.11 -11.77
N ILE A 146 -7.02 -13.84 -11.26
CA ILE A 146 -5.83 -13.27 -10.61
C ILE A 146 -4.56 -13.71 -11.35
N PRO A 147 -3.51 -12.87 -11.41
CA PRO A 147 -3.30 -11.63 -10.64
C PRO A 147 -4.19 -10.45 -11.08
N TYR A 148 -4.52 -9.57 -10.14
CA TYR A 148 -5.21 -8.29 -10.36
C TYR A 148 -4.35 -7.13 -9.85
N GLU A 149 -4.37 -6.01 -10.57
CA GLU A 149 -3.65 -4.81 -10.20
C GLU A 149 -4.43 -3.55 -10.57
N GLU A 150 -4.50 -2.58 -9.66
CA GLU A 150 -5.14 -1.29 -9.89
C GLU A 150 -4.45 -0.18 -9.09
N SER A 151 -4.47 1.03 -9.63
CA SER A 151 -3.89 2.23 -9.02
C SER A 151 -4.95 3.32 -8.92
N ALA A 152 -5.12 3.89 -7.73
CA ALA A 152 -5.97 5.04 -7.47
C ALA A 152 -5.36 5.85 -6.32
N ASP A 153 -5.80 7.07 -5.99
CA ASP A 153 -5.55 7.69 -4.69
C ASP A 153 -4.08 7.71 -4.14
N ASN A 154 -3.07 7.66 -4.99
CA ASN A 154 -1.65 7.45 -4.63
C ASN A 154 -1.34 6.08 -3.99
N TRP A 155 -2.15 5.06 -4.23
CA TRP A 155 -1.86 3.68 -3.87
C TRP A 155 -2.02 2.72 -5.04
N LYS A 156 -1.21 1.68 -4.99
CA LYS A 156 -1.27 0.51 -5.86
C LYS A 156 -1.78 -0.66 -5.06
N LEU A 157 -2.89 -1.26 -5.49
CA LEU A 157 -3.43 -2.51 -4.97
C LEU A 157 -3.05 -3.65 -5.92
N LYS A 158 -2.50 -4.73 -5.38
CA LYS A 158 -2.22 -5.99 -6.08
C LYS A 158 -2.87 -7.15 -5.33
N ALA A 159 -3.65 -7.97 -6.03
CA ALA A 159 -4.13 -9.26 -5.53
C ALA A 159 -3.48 -10.39 -6.32
N ASP A 160 -2.92 -11.36 -5.63
CA ASP A 160 -2.20 -12.50 -6.24
C ASP A 160 -2.38 -13.77 -5.42
N TYR A 161 -1.97 -14.92 -5.96
CA TYR A 161 -1.88 -16.16 -5.20
C TYR A 161 -0.71 -16.10 -4.22
N TYR A 162 -0.96 -16.55 -2.99
CA TYR A 162 0.10 -16.85 -2.03
C TYR A 162 0.62 -18.27 -2.28
N TYR A 163 1.93 -18.38 -2.54
CA TYR A 163 2.60 -19.66 -2.72
C TYR A 163 3.50 -19.96 -1.54
N TYR A 164 3.40 -21.18 -1.02
CA TYR A 164 4.34 -21.71 -0.03
C TYR A 164 4.76 -23.11 -0.46
N GLN A 165 6.08 -23.32 -0.52
CA GLN A 165 6.69 -24.57 -1.01
C GLN A 165 6.14 -25.02 -2.38
N GLY A 166 5.91 -24.08 -3.29
CA GLY A 166 5.43 -24.34 -4.66
C GLY A 166 3.94 -24.67 -4.78
N LYS A 167 3.17 -24.61 -3.68
CA LYS A 167 1.73 -24.85 -3.66
C LYS A 167 0.96 -23.55 -3.48
N LYS A 168 -0.22 -23.44 -4.11
CA LYS A 168 -1.17 -22.34 -3.88
C LYS A 168 -1.77 -22.51 -2.49
N GLU A 169 -1.23 -21.78 -1.52
CA GLU A 169 -1.65 -21.84 -0.11
C GLU A 169 -2.59 -20.70 0.28
N GLY A 170 -2.98 -19.84 -0.68
CA GLY A 170 -4.03 -18.85 -0.46
C GLY A 170 -3.91 -17.63 -1.36
N LEU A 171 -4.19 -16.46 -0.80
CA LEU A 171 -4.14 -15.16 -1.47
C LEU A 171 -3.22 -14.18 -0.73
N SER A 172 -2.60 -13.27 -1.48
CA SER A 172 -1.99 -12.06 -0.96
C SER A 172 -2.69 -10.83 -1.55
N LEU A 173 -3.03 -9.88 -0.69
CA LEU A 173 -3.44 -8.54 -1.07
C LEU A 173 -2.37 -7.56 -0.59
N THR A 174 -1.64 -6.94 -1.52
CA THR A 174 -0.65 -5.89 -1.23
C THR A 174 -1.21 -4.53 -1.61
N ILE A 175 -1.09 -3.54 -0.73
CA ILE A 175 -1.42 -2.14 -1.01
C ILE A 175 -0.21 -1.28 -0.65
N SER A 176 0.28 -0.48 -1.59
CA SER A 176 1.54 0.27 -1.45
C SER A 176 1.44 1.68 -2.02
N THR A 177 2.18 2.64 -1.47
CA THR A 177 2.14 4.02 -1.95
C THR A 177 2.72 4.12 -3.37
N LEU A 178 2.01 4.84 -4.23
CA LEU A 178 2.51 5.33 -5.51
C LEU A 178 3.29 6.60 -5.21
N ILE A 179 4.59 6.48 -4.98
CA ILE A 179 5.43 7.65 -4.76
C ILE A 179 5.52 8.39 -6.11
N THR A 180 4.81 9.51 -6.24
CA THR A 180 5.00 10.45 -7.34
C THR A 180 6.37 11.10 -7.12
N VAL A 181 7.35 10.75 -7.94
CA VAL A 181 8.62 11.48 -8.00
C VAL A 181 8.30 12.91 -8.45
N THR A 182 8.06 13.80 -7.50
CA THR A 182 8.01 15.22 -7.78
C THR A 182 9.47 15.65 -7.85
N GLN A 183 10.09 15.46 -9.03
CA GLN A 183 11.38 16.07 -9.27
C GLN A 183 11.22 17.58 -9.12
N PRO A 184 12.06 18.28 -8.34
CA PRO A 184 12.17 19.71 -8.49
C PRO A 184 12.60 19.99 -9.92
N SER A 185 11.77 20.68 -10.68
CA SER A 185 12.08 21.17 -12.02
C SER A 185 13.19 22.22 -11.90
N THR A 186 14.44 21.76 -11.87
CA THR A 186 15.58 22.63 -12.16
C THR A 186 15.57 22.87 -13.66
N THR A 187 15.19 24.08 -14.06
CA THR A 187 15.37 24.60 -15.41
C THR A 187 16.84 24.51 -15.79
N TYR A 188 17.19 23.49 -16.59
CA TYR A 188 18.52 23.33 -17.14
C TYR A 188 18.72 24.37 -18.27
N GLN A 189 19.55 25.38 -18.01
CA GLN A 189 20.13 26.24 -19.04
C GLN A 189 21.38 25.56 -19.61
N PRO A 190 21.56 25.48 -20.94
CA PRO A 190 22.71 24.80 -21.50
C PRO A 190 23.91 25.76 -21.57
N SER A 191 25.01 25.44 -20.87
CA SER A 191 26.36 25.79 -21.35
C SER A 191 27.46 25.13 -20.52
N THR A 192 28.13 24.15 -21.13
CA THR A 192 29.59 24.01 -21.38
C THR A 192 30.00 22.53 -21.43
N PRO A 193 31.01 22.16 -22.25
CA PRO A 193 31.28 20.77 -22.55
C PRO A 193 32.35 20.15 -21.61
N VAL A 194 32.14 18.86 -21.34
CA VAL A 194 33.12 17.83 -20.90
C VAL A 194 33.44 17.69 -19.41
N VAL A 195 32.90 16.63 -18.78
CA VAL A 195 33.66 15.49 -18.21
C VAL A 195 32.75 14.26 -18.07
N PRO A 196 33.21 13.03 -18.38
CA PRO A 196 32.45 11.81 -18.12
C PRO A 196 32.53 11.49 -16.62
N VAL A 197 31.56 11.98 -15.85
CA VAL A 197 31.44 11.60 -14.44
C VAL A 197 30.85 10.20 -14.34
N THR A 198 31.64 9.27 -13.81
CA THR A 198 31.13 8.04 -13.20
C THR A 198 30.03 8.42 -12.21
N PRO A 199 28.84 7.78 -12.22
CA PRO A 199 27.82 8.11 -11.24
C PRO A 199 28.35 7.71 -9.86
N SER A 200 28.75 8.69 -9.06
CA SER A 200 29.05 8.49 -7.65
C SER A 200 27.78 8.00 -6.97
N ALA A 201 27.70 6.69 -6.72
CA ALA A 201 26.54 6.10 -6.06
C ALA A 201 26.33 6.74 -4.68
N SER A 202 25.08 7.10 -4.37
CA SER A 202 24.75 7.75 -3.12
C SER A 202 24.89 6.79 -1.95
N LYS A 203 25.02 7.33 -0.73
CA LYS A 203 25.01 6.52 0.51
C LYS A 203 23.70 5.72 0.66
N GLU A 204 22.60 6.28 0.17
CA GLU A 204 21.30 5.64 0.14
C GLU A 204 21.31 4.42 -0.80
N ASP A 205 21.85 4.56 -2.02
CA ASP A 205 21.95 3.44 -2.96
C ASP A 205 22.80 2.29 -2.39
N LYS A 206 23.91 2.61 -1.71
CA LYS A 206 24.73 1.61 -1.02
C LYS A 206 23.94 0.90 0.08
N THR A 207 23.17 1.65 0.87
CA THR A 207 22.32 1.11 1.94
C THR A 207 21.23 0.19 1.36
N ASN A 208 20.59 0.59 0.26
CA ASN A 208 19.58 -0.22 -0.43
C ASN A 208 20.19 -1.48 -1.03
N ALA A 209 21.35 -1.37 -1.69
CA ALA A 209 22.08 -2.52 -2.21
C ALA A 209 22.44 -3.53 -1.10
N TRP A 210 22.83 -3.05 0.09
CA TRP A 210 23.08 -3.89 1.25
C TRP A 210 21.82 -4.63 1.73
N ILE A 211 20.68 -3.94 1.82
CA ILE A 211 19.41 -4.55 2.23
C ILE A 211 18.96 -5.61 1.22
N PHE A 212 18.99 -5.27 -0.08
CA PHE A 212 18.61 -6.20 -1.15
C PHE A 212 19.54 -7.40 -1.28
N ALA A 213 20.84 -7.22 -1.00
CA ALA A 213 21.77 -8.34 -0.95
C ALA A 213 21.43 -9.33 0.17
N GLN A 214 21.05 -8.84 1.36
CA GLN A 214 20.63 -9.71 2.46
C GLN A 214 19.35 -10.48 2.11
N ASP A 215 18.39 -9.83 1.45
CA ASP A 215 17.15 -10.47 1.00
C ASP A 215 17.43 -11.58 -0.02
N ALA A 216 18.24 -11.28 -1.04
CA ALA A 216 18.66 -12.26 -2.05
C ALA A 216 19.38 -13.46 -1.40
N VAL A 217 20.31 -13.22 -0.48
CA VAL A 217 21.02 -14.30 0.25
C VAL A 217 20.06 -15.11 1.12
N LYS A 218 19.18 -14.47 1.89
CA LYS A 218 18.18 -15.17 2.72
C LYS A 218 17.32 -16.11 1.89
N SER A 219 16.87 -15.68 0.71
CA SER A 219 16.05 -16.50 -0.18
C SER A 219 16.73 -17.78 -0.67
N ALA A 220 18.06 -17.81 -0.69
CA ALA A 220 18.87 -18.95 -1.14
C ALA A 220 19.30 -19.91 0.00
N LEU A 221 19.14 -19.52 1.27
CA LEU A 221 19.56 -20.34 2.41
C LEU A 221 18.58 -21.47 2.74
N LYS A 222 19.10 -22.56 3.33
CA LYS A 222 18.27 -23.70 3.77
C LYS A 222 17.38 -23.38 4.97
N ALA A 223 17.87 -22.53 5.87
CA ALA A 223 17.12 -22.06 7.04
C ALA A 223 17.16 -20.52 7.11
N PRO A 224 16.40 -19.81 6.25
CA PRO A 224 16.47 -18.35 6.11
C PRO A 224 16.24 -17.57 7.42
N SER A 225 15.40 -18.10 8.31
CA SER A 225 15.09 -17.50 9.62
C SER A 225 16.27 -17.49 10.60
N THR A 226 17.30 -18.31 10.36
CA THR A 226 18.49 -18.41 11.21
C THR A 226 19.61 -17.46 10.77
N ALA A 227 19.45 -16.82 9.60
CA ALA A 227 20.47 -16.00 8.96
C ALA A 227 20.76 -14.73 9.76
N LYS A 228 22.04 -14.54 10.13
CA LYS A 228 22.57 -13.32 10.75
C LYS A 228 23.66 -12.74 9.88
N PHE A 229 23.51 -11.47 9.53
CA PHE A 229 24.45 -10.70 8.72
C PHE A 229 25.31 -9.80 9.61
N PRO A 230 26.52 -9.39 9.17
CA PRO A 230 27.26 -8.35 9.86
C PRO A 230 26.47 -7.04 9.89
N TRP A 231 26.90 -6.12 10.75
CA TRP A 231 26.45 -4.74 10.68
C TRP A 231 26.82 -4.12 9.33
N TYR A 232 26.01 -3.16 8.89
CA TYR A 232 26.30 -2.40 7.68
C TYR A 232 27.69 -1.79 7.74
N ASP A 233 28.46 -2.00 6.68
CA ASP A 233 29.75 -1.37 6.45
C ASP A 233 29.86 -1.05 4.95
N GLU A 234 30.29 0.17 4.62
CA GLU A 234 30.47 0.60 3.23
C GLU A 234 31.52 -0.23 2.48
N SER A 235 32.48 -0.83 3.20
CA SER A 235 33.51 -1.70 2.62
C SER A 235 32.96 -2.98 1.99
N TYR A 236 31.74 -3.41 2.34
CA TYR A 236 31.09 -4.55 1.71
C TYR A 236 30.51 -4.24 0.33
N ILE A 237 30.44 -2.96 -0.07
CA ILE A 237 29.64 -2.51 -1.22
C ILE A 237 30.55 -1.79 -2.23
N THR A 238 30.64 -2.36 -3.43
CA THR A 238 31.39 -1.77 -4.55
C THR A 238 30.43 -1.37 -5.67
N PRO A 239 30.24 -0.07 -5.95
CA PRO A 239 29.52 0.38 -7.14
C PRO A 239 30.24 -0.07 -8.41
N LEU A 240 29.49 -0.54 -9.40
CA LEU A 240 29.99 -0.97 -10.70
C LEU A 240 29.65 0.08 -11.76
N SER A 241 30.46 0.16 -12.82
CA SER A 241 30.31 1.15 -13.91
C SER A 241 29.00 1.01 -14.69
N ASP A 242 28.34 -0.15 -14.62
CA ASP A 242 27.08 -0.43 -15.30
C ASP A 242 25.83 -0.08 -14.45
N GLY A 243 26.02 0.55 -13.28
CA GLY A 243 24.95 0.93 -12.36
C GLY A 243 24.45 -0.22 -11.47
N ARG A 244 25.21 -1.32 -11.38
CA ARG A 244 25.00 -2.36 -10.35
C ARG A 244 25.87 -2.10 -9.12
N PHE A 245 25.56 -2.82 -8.04
CA PHE A 245 26.31 -2.85 -6.80
C PHE A 245 26.78 -4.29 -6.55
N LEU A 246 28.08 -4.48 -6.39
CA LEU A 246 28.64 -5.74 -5.91
C LEU A 246 28.68 -5.70 -4.39
N VAL A 247 27.95 -6.59 -3.74
CA VAL A 247 27.97 -6.77 -2.29
C VAL A 247 28.74 -8.04 -1.95
N LYS A 248 29.76 -7.93 -1.09
CA LYS A 248 30.57 -9.05 -0.58
C LYS A 248 30.61 -8.98 0.94
N ALA A 249 30.07 -9.98 1.62
CA ALA A 249 30.10 -10.07 3.08
C ALA A 249 29.98 -11.54 3.52
N TYR A 250 29.62 -11.77 4.78
CA TYR A 250 29.34 -13.10 5.32
C TYR A 250 27.93 -13.19 5.89
N VAL A 251 27.44 -14.41 6.03
CA VAL A 251 26.21 -14.76 6.74
C VAL A 251 26.46 -15.94 7.66
N ASP A 252 25.98 -15.84 8.90
CA ASP A 252 25.92 -16.96 9.84
C ASP A 252 24.53 -17.59 9.72
N ALA A 253 24.43 -18.85 9.28
CA ALA A 253 23.15 -19.53 9.10
C ALA A 253 23.25 -21.04 9.37
N GLU A 254 22.13 -21.68 9.68
CA GLU A 254 22.07 -23.12 9.87
C GLU A 254 22.05 -23.88 8.53
N ASN A 255 22.85 -24.95 8.45
CA ASN A 255 22.80 -25.90 7.36
C ASN A 255 21.73 -26.99 7.60
N SER A 256 21.61 -27.95 6.69
CA SER A 256 20.62 -29.06 6.81
C SER A 256 20.81 -29.97 8.02
N PHE A 257 21.92 -29.86 8.76
CA PHE A 257 22.22 -30.61 9.97
C PHE A 257 22.03 -29.77 11.25
N GLY A 258 21.51 -28.54 11.14
CA GLY A 258 21.29 -27.63 12.28
C GLY A 258 22.56 -26.99 12.83
N ALA A 259 23.71 -27.16 12.15
CA ALA A 259 24.95 -26.50 12.54
C ALA A 259 24.97 -25.07 12.01
N LYS A 260 25.30 -24.09 12.88
CA LYS A 260 25.52 -22.70 12.49
C LYS A 260 26.89 -22.53 11.87
N ILE A 261 26.92 -22.15 10.59
CA ILE A 261 28.14 -21.97 9.82
C ILE A 261 28.19 -20.53 9.30
N ARG A 262 29.38 -19.91 9.41
CA ARG A 262 29.69 -18.66 8.73
C ARG A 262 30.09 -18.96 7.30
N THR A 263 29.40 -18.35 6.36
CA THR A 263 29.67 -18.49 4.93
C THR A 263 29.82 -17.11 4.29
N ASN A 264 30.83 -16.95 3.43
CA ASN A 264 30.98 -15.74 2.63
C ASN A 264 30.00 -15.76 1.45
N PHE A 265 29.52 -14.60 1.04
CA PHE A 265 28.70 -14.47 -0.15
C PHE A 265 29.14 -13.30 -1.03
N SER A 266 28.78 -13.37 -2.30
CA SER A 266 28.84 -12.24 -3.23
C SER A 266 27.59 -12.18 -4.07
N VAL A 267 27.06 -10.98 -4.32
CA VAL A 267 25.89 -10.78 -5.19
C VAL A 267 25.96 -9.44 -5.90
N LYS A 268 25.51 -9.39 -7.16
CA LYS A 268 25.35 -8.14 -7.91
C LYS A 268 23.90 -7.70 -7.89
N ILE A 269 23.63 -6.53 -7.32
CA ILE A 269 22.31 -5.91 -7.19
C ILE A 269 22.16 -4.80 -8.22
N ARG A 270 21.05 -4.78 -8.95
CA ARG A 270 20.60 -3.62 -9.73
C ARG A 270 19.36 -3.07 -9.08
N ILE A 271 19.44 -1.84 -8.60
CA ILE A 271 18.31 -1.11 -8.05
C ILE A 271 17.43 -0.66 -9.23
N LYS A 272 16.15 -0.99 -9.18
CA LYS A 272 15.12 -0.61 -10.16
C LYS A 272 14.16 0.43 -9.60
N GLY A 273 14.06 0.49 -8.27
CA GLY A 273 13.35 1.50 -7.50
C GLY A 273 13.68 1.36 -6.02
N GLU A 274 13.03 2.15 -5.17
CA GLU A 274 13.29 2.18 -3.72
C GLU A 274 13.13 0.81 -3.03
N TYR A 275 12.31 -0.09 -3.60
CA TYR A 275 12.07 -1.46 -3.12
C TYR A 275 12.10 -2.52 -4.22
N ASP A 276 12.49 -2.13 -5.43
CA ASP A 276 12.57 -3.05 -6.56
C ASP A 276 14.03 -3.24 -6.96
N TYR A 277 14.42 -4.48 -7.13
CA TYR A 277 15.77 -4.84 -7.52
C TYR A 277 15.77 -6.12 -8.35
N THR A 278 16.76 -6.22 -9.22
CA THR A 278 17.14 -7.50 -9.82
C THR A 278 18.51 -7.89 -9.30
N TYR A 279 18.75 -9.17 -9.03
CA TYR A 279 20.07 -9.65 -8.68
C TYR A 279 20.62 -10.64 -9.71
N SER A 280 21.95 -10.75 -9.76
CA SER A 280 22.68 -11.67 -10.65
C SER A 280 23.95 -12.13 -9.94
N GLU A 281 24.51 -13.25 -10.41
CA GLU A 281 25.82 -13.75 -9.93
C GLU A 281 25.88 -13.92 -8.39
N LEU A 282 24.79 -14.42 -7.80
CA LEU A 282 24.75 -14.79 -6.38
C LEU A 282 25.60 -16.04 -6.17
N VAL A 283 26.64 -15.93 -5.35
CA VAL A 283 27.53 -17.03 -4.94
C VAL A 283 27.57 -17.07 -3.41
N ILE A 284 27.42 -18.25 -2.84
CA ILE A 284 27.48 -18.55 -1.40
C ILE A 284 28.59 -19.61 -1.25
N HIS A 285 29.66 -19.28 -0.51
CA HIS A 285 30.92 -20.04 -0.47
C HIS A 285 30.98 -21.13 0.60
#